data_AF-A0A3M2F8Y2-F1
#
_entry.id   AF-A0A3M2F8Y2-F1
#
_cell.length_a   1.000
_cell.length_b   1.000
_cell.length_c   1.000
_cell.angle_alpha   90.00
_cell.angle_beta   90.00
_cell.angle_gamma   90.00
#
_symmetry.space_group_name_H-M   'P 1'
#
loop_
_entity.id
_entity.type
_entity.pdbx_description
1 polymer ?
#
loop_
_entity_poly.entity_id
_entity_poly.type
_entity_poly.pdbx_seq_one_letter_code
_entity_poly.pdbx_strand_id
1 'polypeptide(L)'
;MPLHEPTLDDRSYQQILNEALARIPVHNPEWTNHNDSDPGVTLLQVFSFMTESLLYRANRMPERNRIKFLRLLGLPMQAAASARGLVTFEHLKGPLRVEPLAPDLEVLAGSVPFRTVDGLYALPIEARAYYKADPALTEAERRDTEALYRQLYASYETADDVQLRLYVTRMLEPPAPGAVPPVLDLQNDPIDGALWVALLARTPDLVETTRALIAHSVLTLGIVPALEATARTLPPGGATDAGLTPPLIYERPVATDATARYAALEARPFGNVLEEPNIVELTLPGAADLRTWSGQDPLEDGVGNFPPSLE
;
A
#
# COMPACT_ATOMS: atom_id res chain seq x y z
N MET A 1 -2.67 15.75 -10.63
CA MET A 1 -2.75 16.38 -11.96
C MET A 1 -3.17 17.83 -11.79
N PRO A 2 -2.53 18.82 -12.44
CA PRO A 2 -3.01 20.19 -12.41
C PRO A 2 -4.42 20.24 -12.99
N LEU A 3 -5.34 20.87 -12.27
CA LEU A 3 -6.70 21.11 -12.77
C LEU A 3 -6.58 22.15 -13.88
N HIS A 4 -7.07 21.79 -15.07
CA HIS A 4 -7.07 22.70 -16.21
C HIS A 4 -8.11 23.80 -15.94
N GLU A 5 -7.72 25.05 -16.09
CA GLU A 5 -8.63 26.17 -15.89
C GLU A 5 -9.73 26.14 -16.96
N PRO A 6 -11.00 26.36 -16.59
CA PRO A 6 -12.06 26.48 -17.59
C PRO A 6 -11.85 27.77 -18.38
N THR A 7 -11.59 27.63 -19.68
CA THR A 7 -11.57 28.76 -20.61
C THR A 7 -13.00 29.22 -20.87
N LEU A 8 -13.31 30.47 -20.57
CA LEU A 8 -14.64 31.05 -20.78
C LEU A 8 -14.88 31.36 -22.27
N ASP A 9 -13.84 31.86 -22.94
CA ASP A 9 -13.84 32.19 -24.37
C ASP A 9 -12.38 32.19 -24.87
N ASP A 10 -12.10 31.47 -25.95
CA ASP A 10 -10.76 31.25 -26.50
C ASP A 10 -10.50 32.00 -27.82
N ARG A 11 -11.41 32.90 -28.23
CA ARG A 11 -11.27 33.63 -29.48
C ARG A 11 -10.02 34.51 -29.52
N SER A 12 -9.26 34.37 -30.60
CA SER A 12 -8.09 35.20 -30.90
C SER A 12 -8.48 36.53 -31.56
N TYR A 13 -7.55 37.48 -31.54
CA TYR A 13 -7.65 38.76 -32.26
C TYR A 13 -8.15 38.59 -33.69
N GLN A 14 -7.59 37.64 -34.44
CA GLN A 14 -7.93 37.42 -35.85
C GLN A 14 -9.37 36.91 -36.00
N GLN A 15 -9.80 36.02 -35.12
CA GLN A 15 -11.16 35.49 -35.13
C GLN A 15 -12.18 36.59 -34.82
N ILE A 16 -11.88 37.46 -33.85
CA ILE A 16 -12.72 38.60 -33.48
C ILE A 16 -12.79 39.61 -34.63
N LEU A 17 -11.65 39.93 -35.26
CA LEU A 17 -11.59 40.84 -36.39
C LEU A 17 -12.37 40.31 -37.61
N ASN A 18 -12.18 39.04 -37.95
CA ASN A 18 -12.86 38.42 -39.08
C ASN A 18 -14.38 38.37 -38.85
N GLU A 19 -14.81 38.10 -37.62
CA GLU A 19 -16.22 38.14 -37.24
C GLU A 19 -16.80 39.55 -37.39
N ALA A 20 -16.06 40.58 -36.97
CA ALA A 20 -16.47 41.98 -37.11
C ALA A 20 -16.57 42.39 -38.59
N LEU A 21 -15.58 42.03 -39.42
CA LEU A 21 -15.57 42.30 -40.85
C LEU A 21 -16.74 41.61 -41.57
N ALA A 22 -17.04 40.36 -41.22
CA ALA A 22 -18.14 39.60 -41.80
C ALA A 22 -19.52 40.21 -41.52
N ARG A 23 -19.65 41.03 -40.46
CA ARG A 23 -20.89 41.72 -40.09
C ARG A 23 -21.11 43.02 -40.86
N ILE A 24 -20.07 43.62 -41.46
CA ILE A 24 -20.17 44.93 -42.13
C ILE A 24 -21.21 44.93 -43.27
N PRO A 25 -21.26 43.96 -44.19
CA PRO A 25 -22.22 43.99 -45.31
C PRO A 25 -23.68 43.96 -44.88
N VAL A 26 -23.96 43.42 -43.69
CA VAL A 26 -25.32 43.29 -43.14
C VAL A 26 -25.76 44.57 -42.42
N HIS A 27 -24.84 45.21 -41.68
CA HIS A 27 -25.17 46.34 -40.82
C HIS A 27 -24.81 47.71 -41.42
N ASN A 28 -23.84 47.76 -42.32
CA ASN A 28 -23.29 48.96 -42.94
C ASN A 28 -22.96 48.72 -44.42
N PRO A 29 -23.97 48.40 -45.27
CA PRO A 29 -23.76 48.09 -46.69
C PRO A 29 -23.14 49.24 -47.49
N GLU A 30 -23.25 50.48 -47.02
CA GLU A 30 -22.62 51.66 -47.59
C GLU A 30 -21.09 51.70 -47.44
N TRP A 31 -20.54 50.94 -46.48
CA TRP A 31 -19.11 50.84 -46.26
C TRP A 31 -18.52 49.75 -47.17
N THR A 32 -17.83 50.16 -48.24
CA THR A 32 -17.35 49.24 -49.29
C THR A 32 -15.83 49.04 -49.30
N ASN A 33 -15.08 49.89 -48.59
CA ASN A 33 -13.63 49.79 -48.48
C ASN A 33 -13.22 49.04 -47.21
N HIS A 34 -12.79 47.79 -47.37
CA HIS A 34 -12.37 46.92 -46.25
C HIS A 34 -10.85 46.67 -46.23
N ASN A 35 -10.06 47.53 -46.87
CA ASN A 35 -8.61 47.42 -46.84
C ASN A 35 -8.05 47.75 -45.46
N ASP A 36 -6.89 47.19 -45.10
CA ASP A 36 -6.23 47.47 -43.81
C ASP A 36 -5.93 48.95 -43.58
N SER A 37 -5.69 49.71 -44.65
CA SER A 37 -5.44 51.16 -44.59
C SER A 37 -6.71 51.99 -44.34
N ASP A 38 -7.89 51.38 -44.35
CA ASP A 38 -9.14 52.06 -44.05
C ASP A 38 -9.19 52.45 -42.56
N PRO A 39 -9.47 53.73 -42.22
CA PRO A 39 -9.53 54.16 -40.83
C PRO A 39 -10.59 53.41 -40.00
N GLY A 40 -11.69 52.99 -40.61
CA GLY A 40 -12.72 52.18 -39.96
C GLY A 40 -12.23 50.77 -39.65
N VAL A 41 -11.52 50.13 -40.59
CA VAL A 41 -10.88 48.83 -40.36
C VAL A 41 -9.82 48.92 -39.28
N THR A 42 -9.02 49.99 -39.27
CA THR A 42 -8.03 50.26 -38.20
C THR A 42 -8.70 50.35 -36.82
N LEU A 43 -9.88 50.98 -36.72
CA LEU A 43 -10.64 51.00 -35.46
C LEU A 43 -11.11 49.61 -35.06
N LEU A 44 -11.61 48.80 -36.01
CA LEU A 44 -12.00 47.41 -35.73
C LEU A 44 -10.82 46.59 -35.23
N GLN A 45 -9.63 46.75 -35.82
CA GLN A 45 -8.40 46.13 -35.34
C GLN A 45 -8.12 46.52 -33.88
N VAL A 46 -8.16 47.82 -33.53
CA VAL A 46 -7.96 48.26 -32.14
C VAL A 46 -9.00 47.63 -31.19
N PHE A 47 -10.27 47.61 -31.56
CA PHE A 47 -11.32 47.01 -30.74
C PHE A 47 -11.16 45.48 -30.59
N SER A 48 -10.74 44.78 -31.63
CA SER A 48 -10.43 43.36 -31.58
C SER A 48 -9.29 43.07 -30.62
N PHE A 49 -8.22 43.88 -30.64
CA PHE A 49 -7.11 43.76 -29.71
C PHE A 49 -7.52 44.02 -28.25
N MET A 50 -8.33 45.06 -28.03
CA MET A 50 -8.88 45.36 -26.70
C MET A 50 -9.77 44.22 -26.18
N THR A 51 -10.58 43.63 -27.06
CA THR A 51 -11.49 42.52 -26.72
C THR A 51 -10.71 41.27 -26.34
N GLU A 52 -9.73 40.86 -27.15
CA GLU A 52 -8.83 39.73 -26.83
C GLU A 52 -8.12 39.95 -25.48
N SER A 53 -7.65 41.17 -25.23
CA SER A 53 -7.02 41.54 -23.94
C SER A 53 -7.98 41.40 -22.75
N LEU A 54 -9.28 41.67 -22.94
CA LEU A 54 -10.30 41.48 -21.90
C LEU A 54 -10.64 39.99 -21.71
N LEU A 55 -10.78 39.22 -22.80
CA LEU A 55 -11.02 37.78 -22.75
C LEU A 55 -9.89 37.06 -22.00
N TYR A 56 -8.64 37.43 -22.28
CA TYR A 56 -7.47 36.94 -21.54
C TYR A 56 -7.56 37.18 -20.03
N ARG A 57 -8.01 38.37 -19.61
CA ARG A 57 -8.18 38.71 -18.18
C ARG A 57 -9.35 37.96 -17.56
N ALA A 58 -10.46 37.81 -18.30
CA ALA A 58 -11.63 37.06 -17.86
C ALA A 58 -11.29 35.59 -17.63
N ASN A 59 -10.52 34.97 -18.53
CA ASN A 59 -10.04 33.58 -18.39
C ASN A 59 -9.15 33.36 -17.15
N ARG A 60 -8.56 34.42 -16.58
CA ARG A 60 -7.75 34.37 -15.34
C ARG A 60 -8.55 34.64 -14.05
N MET A 61 -9.81 35.08 -14.16
CA MET A 61 -10.67 35.28 -12.99
C MET A 61 -11.06 33.99 -12.25
N PRO A 62 -11.32 32.85 -12.92
CA PRO A 62 -11.70 31.59 -12.26
C PRO A 62 -10.74 31.17 -11.15
N GLU A 63 -9.43 31.22 -11.37
CA GLU A 63 -8.43 30.82 -10.37
C GLU A 63 -8.40 31.76 -9.15
N ARG A 64 -8.40 33.08 -9.40
CA ARG A 64 -8.41 34.09 -8.32
C ARG A 64 -9.68 34.00 -7.48
N ASN A 65 -10.82 33.79 -8.13
CA ASN A 65 -12.10 33.61 -7.46
C ASN A 65 -12.10 32.31 -6.66
N ARG A 66 -11.58 31.21 -7.21
CA ARG A 66 -11.45 29.94 -6.49
C ARG A 66 -10.64 30.09 -5.22
N ILE A 67 -9.46 30.72 -5.27
CA ILE A 67 -8.63 30.94 -4.06
C ILE A 67 -9.41 31.79 -3.05
N LYS A 68 -10.12 32.84 -3.49
CA LYS A 68 -10.95 33.66 -2.60
C LYS A 68 -12.11 32.87 -1.99
N PHE A 69 -12.81 32.04 -2.77
CA PHE A 69 -13.90 31.20 -2.29
C PHE A 69 -13.40 30.15 -1.28
N LEU A 70 -12.26 29.49 -1.56
CA LEU A 70 -11.64 28.57 -0.60
C LEU A 70 -11.30 29.29 0.72
N ARG A 71 -10.76 30.51 0.66
CA ARG A 71 -10.51 31.33 1.85
C ARG A 71 -11.80 31.73 2.58
N LEU A 72 -12.87 32.09 1.87
CA LEU A 72 -14.17 32.41 2.47
C LEU A 72 -14.82 31.19 3.13
N LEU A 73 -14.61 29.99 2.57
CA LEU A 73 -15.02 28.72 3.17
C LEU A 73 -14.13 28.28 4.34
N GLY A 74 -13.09 29.06 4.68
CA GLY A 74 -12.15 28.73 5.76
C GLY A 74 -11.20 27.59 5.43
N LEU A 75 -10.98 27.28 4.14
CA LEU A 75 -10.03 26.26 3.68
C LEU A 75 -8.67 26.91 3.37
N PRO A 76 -7.68 26.83 4.28
CA PRO A 76 -6.36 27.39 4.05
C PRO A 76 -5.58 26.54 3.03
N MET A 77 -4.50 27.11 2.48
CA MET A 77 -3.50 26.30 1.78
C MET A 77 -2.84 25.36 2.80
N GLN A 78 -2.78 24.07 2.48
CA GLN A 78 -2.08 23.10 3.32
C GLN A 78 -0.58 23.42 3.32
N ALA A 79 0.03 23.41 4.50
CA ALA A 79 1.47 23.54 4.62
C ALA A 79 2.17 22.33 4.00
N ALA A 80 3.44 22.49 3.61
CA ALA A 80 4.26 21.35 3.23
C ALA A 80 4.30 20.34 4.39
N ALA A 81 4.03 19.08 4.09
CA ALA A 81 4.11 17.99 5.04
C ALA A 81 5.43 17.24 4.87
N SER A 82 6.03 16.82 5.98
CA SER A 82 7.22 15.96 5.95
C SER A 82 6.88 14.62 5.30
N ALA A 83 7.77 14.14 4.43
CA ALA A 83 7.69 12.77 3.92
C ALA A 83 7.83 11.78 5.09
N ARG A 84 7.10 10.67 5.01
CA ARG A 84 7.15 9.57 5.98
C ARG A 84 7.33 8.26 5.23
N GLY A 85 7.97 7.29 5.89
CA GLY A 85 8.20 5.96 5.36
C GLY A 85 8.62 5.02 6.47
N LEU A 86 8.59 3.72 6.19
CA LEU A 86 9.06 2.68 7.09
C LEU A 86 10.47 2.26 6.67
N VAL A 87 11.27 1.87 7.65
CA VAL A 87 12.63 1.34 7.47
C VAL A 87 12.79 0.09 8.31
N THR A 88 13.50 -0.90 7.78
CA THR A 88 13.79 -2.15 8.48
C THR A 88 15.25 -2.14 8.94
N PHE A 89 15.49 -2.55 10.19
CA PHE A 89 16.83 -2.72 10.75
C PHE A 89 17.13 -4.21 10.92
N GLU A 90 18.19 -4.67 10.26
CA GLU A 90 18.62 -6.07 10.31
C GLU A 90 19.85 -6.22 11.21
N HIS A 91 19.79 -7.15 12.18
CA HIS A 91 20.92 -7.48 13.04
C HIS A 91 21.40 -8.93 12.79
N LEU A 92 21.82 -9.21 11.54
CA LEU A 92 22.21 -10.56 11.10
C LEU A 92 23.70 -10.90 11.34
N LYS A 93 24.53 -9.91 11.70
CA LYS A 93 25.98 -10.09 11.92
C LYS A 93 26.41 -9.41 13.21
N GLY A 94 27.58 -9.79 13.74
CA GLY A 94 28.14 -9.21 14.97
C GLY A 94 27.73 -9.98 16.22
N PRO A 95 27.84 -9.38 17.42
CA PRO A 95 27.54 -10.06 18.68
C PRO A 95 26.07 -10.52 18.74
N LEU A 96 25.82 -11.71 19.28
CA LEU A 96 24.47 -12.24 19.44
C LEU A 96 23.82 -11.59 20.67
N ARG A 97 23.22 -10.41 20.47
CA ARG A 97 22.51 -9.66 21.51
C ARG A 97 21.36 -8.86 20.91
N VAL A 98 20.40 -8.48 21.75
CA VAL A 98 19.39 -7.49 21.39
C VAL A 98 20.05 -6.11 21.41
N GLU A 99 20.04 -5.40 20.29
CA GLU A 99 20.67 -4.08 20.17
C GLU A 99 19.60 -2.97 20.30
N PRO A 100 19.67 -2.09 21.30
CA PRO A 100 18.75 -0.96 21.39
C PRO A 100 19.12 0.12 20.37
N LEU A 101 18.16 0.56 19.58
CA LEU A 101 18.26 1.70 18.68
C LEU A 101 17.48 2.88 19.26
N ALA A 102 18.17 4.00 19.45
CA ALA A 102 17.54 5.22 19.93
C ALA A 102 16.62 5.84 18.85
N PRO A 103 15.59 6.60 19.26
CA PRO A 103 14.87 7.47 18.33
C PRO A 103 15.79 8.57 17.77
N ASP A 104 15.31 9.30 16.76
CA ASP A 104 16.04 10.41 16.11
C ASP A 104 17.33 9.97 15.38
N LEU A 105 17.42 8.70 15.01
CA LEU A 105 18.52 8.18 14.19
C LEU A 105 18.38 8.67 12.75
N GLU A 106 19.47 9.21 12.21
CA GLU A 106 19.52 9.62 10.81
C GLU A 106 19.63 8.41 9.88
N VAL A 107 18.70 8.32 8.93
CA VAL A 107 18.69 7.31 7.85
C VAL A 107 18.56 8.03 6.50
N LEU A 108 19.09 7.44 5.44
CA LEU A 108 19.10 8.06 4.11
C LEU A 108 18.22 7.28 3.13
N ALA A 109 17.34 7.98 2.43
CA ALA A 109 16.67 7.46 1.24
C ALA A 109 17.27 8.16 0.00
N GLY A 110 18.25 7.53 -0.62
CA GLY A 110 19.08 8.18 -1.65
C GLY A 110 19.87 9.34 -1.04
N SER A 111 19.63 10.57 -1.50
CA SER A 111 20.26 11.80 -0.98
C SER A 111 19.41 12.55 0.05
N VAL A 112 18.23 12.05 0.38
CA VAL A 112 17.31 12.72 1.30
C VAL A 112 17.47 12.13 2.70
N PRO A 113 17.84 12.94 3.71
CA PRO A 113 17.91 12.48 5.09
C PRO A 113 16.52 12.40 5.71
N PHE A 114 16.29 11.32 6.43
CA PHE A 114 15.13 11.06 7.28
C PHE A 114 15.60 10.81 8.70
N ARG A 115 14.68 10.94 9.66
CA ARG A 115 14.94 10.62 11.06
C ARG A 115 13.91 9.64 11.57
N THR A 116 14.36 8.66 12.35
CA THR A 116 13.45 7.74 13.03
C THR A 116 12.64 8.49 14.09
N VAL A 117 11.35 8.17 14.19
CA VAL A 117 10.45 8.80 15.18
C VAL A 117 10.57 8.08 16.52
N ASP A 118 10.57 6.75 16.48
CA ASP A 118 10.59 5.88 17.65
C ASP A 118 11.92 5.13 17.76
N GLY A 119 12.27 4.76 19.00
CA GLY A 119 13.35 3.81 19.27
C GLY A 119 12.82 2.38 19.20
N LEU A 120 13.69 1.41 18.88
CA LEU A 120 13.31 0.01 18.78
C LEU A 120 14.46 -0.91 19.17
N TYR A 121 14.17 -2.20 19.34
CA TYR A 121 15.18 -3.22 19.61
C TYR A 121 15.45 -4.03 18.34
N ALA A 122 16.70 -4.00 17.86
CA ALA A 122 17.13 -4.85 16.75
C ALA A 122 17.50 -6.24 17.27
N LEU A 123 16.58 -7.19 17.05
CA LEU A 123 16.72 -8.57 17.47
C LEU A 123 17.70 -9.33 16.53
N PRO A 124 18.51 -10.26 17.04
CA PRO A 124 19.49 -11.00 16.25
C PRO A 124 18.86 -12.17 15.45
N ILE A 125 17.72 -11.92 14.81
CA ILE A 125 16.93 -12.87 14.03
C ILE A 125 16.65 -12.32 12.63
N GLU A 126 16.32 -13.21 11.71
CA GLU A 126 15.75 -12.86 10.41
C GLU A 126 14.25 -13.17 10.43
N ALA A 127 13.41 -12.20 10.10
CA ALA A 127 11.97 -12.42 9.97
C ALA A 127 11.61 -12.56 8.50
N ARG A 128 10.97 -13.67 8.13
CA ARG A 128 10.48 -13.92 6.78
C ARG A 128 9.00 -14.22 6.78
N ALA A 129 8.28 -13.70 5.80
CA ALA A 129 6.84 -13.86 5.69
C ALA A 129 6.52 -14.92 4.62
N TYR A 130 5.64 -15.85 4.94
CA TYR A 130 5.21 -16.96 4.09
C TYR A 130 3.69 -17.07 4.08
N TYR A 131 3.14 -17.66 3.01
CA TYR A 131 1.72 -17.93 2.90
C TYR A 131 1.48 -19.23 2.11
N LYS A 132 0.35 -19.89 2.36
CA LYS A 132 -0.07 -21.10 1.64
C LYS A 132 -0.80 -20.70 0.37
N ALA A 133 -0.11 -20.75 -0.76
CA ALA A 133 -0.68 -20.37 -2.05
C ALA A 133 -1.31 -21.56 -2.78
N ASP A 134 -2.31 -21.30 -3.63
CA ASP A 134 -2.75 -22.29 -4.61
C ASP A 134 -1.58 -22.61 -5.56
N PRO A 135 -1.24 -23.89 -5.77
CA PRO A 135 -0.17 -24.29 -6.68
C PRO A 135 -0.45 -23.94 -8.15
N ALA A 136 -1.64 -23.44 -8.49
CA ALA A 136 -2.06 -23.04 -9.83
C ALA A 136 -1.95 -24.19 -10.86
N LEU A 137 -2.23 -25.41 -10.40
CA LEU A 137 -2.23 -26.62 -11.23
C LEU A 137 -3.36 -26.57 -12.26
N THR A 138 -3.12 -27.17 -13.43
CA THR A 138 -4.19 -27.43 -14.39
C THR A 138 -5.18 -28.45 -13.82
N GLU A 139 -6.41 -28.45 -14.35
CA GLU A 139 -7.45 -29.39 -13.90
C GLU A 139 -7.06 -30.87 -14.10
N ALA A 140 -6.19 -31.17 -15.07
CA ALA A 140 -5.67 -32.51 -15.28
C ALA A 140 -4.63 -32.88 -14.19
N GLU A 141 -3.64 -32.01 -13.97
CA GLU A 141 -2.60 -32.22 -12.95
C GLU A 141 -3.19 -32.29 -11.54
N ARG A 142 -4.18 -31.46 -11.24
CA ARG A 142 -4.90 -31.48 -9.96
C ARG A 142 -5.58 -32.83 -9.76
N ARG A 143 -6.31 -33.33 -10.76
CA ARG A 143 -6.95 -34.66 -10.69
C ARG A 143 -5.95 -35.79 -10.50
N ASP A 144 -4.84 -35.77 -11.24
CA ASP A 144 -3.80 -36.80 -11.13
C ASP A 144 -3.12 -36.76 -9.76
N THR A 145 -2.83 -35.56 -9.24
CA THR A 145 -2.23 -35.34 -7.93
C THR A 145 -3.17 -35.78 -6.81
N GLU A 146 -4.45 -35.41 -6.88
CA GLU A 146 -5.46 -35.86 -5.93
C GLU A 146 -5.64 -37.38 -5.94
N ALA A 147 -5.64 -38.01 -7.12
CA ALA A 147 -5.71 -39.45 -7.25
C ALA A 147 -4.51 -40.15 -6.59
N LEU A 148 -3.31 -39.61 -6.79
CA LEU A 148 -2.08 -40.09 -6.14
C LEU A 148 -2.17 -39.98 -4.61
N TYR A 149 -2.57 -38.82 -4.08
CA TYR A 149 -2.71 -38.61 -2.65
C TYR A 149 -3.78 -39.52 -2.02
N ARG A 150 -4.93 -39.71 -2.69
CA ARG A 150 -5.94 -40.67 -2.24
C ARG A 150 -5.40 -42.10 -2.18
N GLN A 151 -4.59 -42.52 -3.15
CA GLN A 151 -3.95 -43.83 -3.13
C GLN A 151 -2.93 -43.97 -1.98
N LEU A 152 -2.10 -42.96 -1.76
CA LEU A 152 -1.11 -42.94 -0.67
C LEU A 152 -1.77 -43.05 0.71
N TYR A 153 -2.91 -42.39 0.90
CA TYR A 153 -3.63 -42.36 2.17
C TYR A 153 -4.80 -43.35 2.27
N ALA A 154 -4.98 -44.23 1.28
CA ALA A 154 -6.07 -45.22 1.27
C ALA A 154 -6.05 -46.12 2.52
N SER A 155 -4.89 -46.38 3.12
CA SER A 155 -4.77 -47.18 4.35
C SER A 155 -5.19 -46.44 5.63
N TYR A 156 -5.33 -45.12 5.57
CA TYR A 156 -5.68 -44.26 6.71
C TYR A 156 -7.16 -43.84 6.70
N GLU A 157 -7.98 -44.37 5.76
CA GLU A 157 -9.40 -44.05 5.63
C GLU A 157 -10.18 -44.25 6.93
N THR A 158 -10.64 -43.14 7.52
CA THR A 158 -11.68 -43.17 8.57
C THR A 158 -12.93 -42.33 8.22
N ALA A 159 -13.01 -41.71 7.03
CA ALA A 159 -14.24 -41.08 6.53
C ALA A 159 -14.20 -40.85 5.02
N ASP A 160 -15.30 -41.19 4.33
CA ASP A 160 -15.48 -41.04 2.86
C ASP A 160 -15.58 -39.58 2.35
N ASP A 161 -15.46 -38.57 3.22
CA ASP A 161 -15.77 -37.16 2.91
C ASP A 161 -14.57 -36.20 3.05
N VAL A 162 -13.34 -36.69 2.89
CA VAL A 162 -12.13 -35.85 2.98
C VAL A 162 -11.94 -35.04 1.70
N GLN A 163 -12.16 -33.73 1.78
CA GLN A 163 -11.81 -32.79 0.70
C GLN A 163 -10.33 -32.39 0.79
N LEU A 164 -9.56 -32.78 -0.22
CA LEU A 164 -8.15 -32.39 -0.33
C LEU A 164 -8.05 -30.94 -0.80
N ARG A 165 -7.27 -30.13 -0.09
CA ARG A 165 -6.86 -28.79 -0.53
C ARG A 165 -5.35 -28.78 -0.67
N LEU A 166 -4.88 -28.73 -1.91
CA LEU A 166 -3.47 -28.67 -2.24
C LEU A 166 -2.95 -27.25 -2.05
N TYR A 167 -1.75 -27.11 -1.50
CA TYR A 167 -1.09 -25.82 -1.34
C TYR A 167 0.40 -25.92 -1.68
N VAL A 168 1.03 -24.77 -1.92
CA VAL A 168 2.48 -24.62 -1.95
C VAL A 168 2.89 -23.48 -1.04
N THR A 169 3.95 -23.66 -0.25
CA THR A 169 4.53 -22.59 0.55
C THR A 169 5.18 -21.56 -0.37
N ARG A 170 4.75 -20.30 -0.30
CA ARG A 170 5.41 -19.18 -0.99
C ARG A 170 5.91 -18.15 0.00
N MET A 171 7.09 -17.61 -0.26
CA MET A 171 7.63 -16.47 0.48
C MET A 171 7.04 -15.19 -0.08
N LEU A 172 6.60 -14.28 0.80
CA LEU A 172 6.33 -12.91 0.42
C LEU A 172 7.68 -12.20 0.30
N GLU A 173 8.09 -11.93 -0.93
CA GLU A 173 9.39 -11.32 -1.22
C GLU A 173 9.53 -9.95 -0.52
N PRO A 174 10.72 -9.61 0.02
CA PRO A 174 10.93 -8.29 0.57
C PRO A 174 10.89 -7.22 -0.54
N PRO A 175 10.42 -5.99 -0.24
CA PRO A 175 10.37 -4.93 -1.23
C PRO A 175 11.77 -4.57 -1.73
N ALA A 176 11.97 -4.60 -3.06
CA ALA A 176 13.24 -4.28 -3.70
C ALA A 176 13.25 -2.82 -4.21
N PRO A 177 14.39 -2.10 -4.13
CA PRO A 177 14.51 -0.76 -4.68
C PRO A 177 14.17 -0.70 -6.18
N GLY A 178 13.23 0.16 -6.56
CA GLY A 178 12.81 0.34 -7.95
C GLY A 178 11.83 -0.71 -8.48
N ALA A 179 11.46 -1.70 -7.68
CA ALA A 179 10.38 -2.63 -7.99
C ALA A 179 9.05 -2.17 -7.38
N VAL A 180 7.94 -2.63 -7.95
CA VAL A 180 6.63 -2.49 -7.29
C VAL A 180 6.65 -3.39 -6.05
N PRO A 181 6.35 -2.87 -4.85
CA PRO A 181 6.29 -3.69 -3.65
C PRO A 181 5.28 -4.84 -3.85
N PRO A 182 5.62 -6.07 -3.45
CA PRO A 182 4.67 -7.17 -3.55
C PRO A 182 3.47 -6.90 -2.65
N VAL A 183 2.28 -7.17 -3.18
CA VAL A 183 1.01 -7.01 -2.49
C VAL A 183 0.43 -8.40 -2.28
N LEU A 184 -0.11 -8.64 -1.09
CA LEU A 184 -0.82 -9.85 -0.72
C LEU A 184 -2.21 -9.49 -0.22
N ASP A 185 -3.24 -10.04 -0.84
CA ASP A 185 -4.61 -9.98 -0.35
C ASP A 185 -4.87 -11.17 0.58
N LEU A 186 -4.86 -10.91 1.89
CA LEU A 186 -5.07 -11.95 2.91
C LEU A 186 -6.41 -12.68 2.80
N GLN A 187 -7.41 -12.12 2.12
CA GLN A 187 -8.72 -12.79 1.97
C GLN A 187 -8.76 -13.76 0.79
N ASN A 188 -7.98 -13.49 -0.26
CA ASN A 188 -8.10 -14.18 -1.54
C ASN A 188 -6.86 -15.01 -1.92
N ASP A 189 -5.65 -14.60 -1.48
CA ASP A 189 -4.41 -15.23 -1.92
C ASP A 189 -4.01 -16.45 -1.05
N PRO A 190 -3.99 -16.38 0.30
CA PRO A 190 -3.67 -17.54 1.14
C PRO A 190 -4.87 -18.46 1.29
N ILE A 191 -4.66 -19.77 1.17
CA ILE A 191 -5.70 -20.80 1.33
C ILE A 191 -6.29 -20.81 2.75
N ASP A 192 -5.47 -20.48 3.74
CA ASP A 192 -5.83 -20.43 5.16
C ASP A 192 -6.17 -19.01 5.65
N GLY A 193 -6.11 -18.00 4.78
CA GLY A 193 -6.31 -16.60 5.13
C GLY A 193 -5.25 -16.02 6.09
N ALA A 194 -4.09 -16.68 6.21
CA ALA A 194 -3.05 -16.32 7.17
C ALA A 194 -1.74 -15.91 6.49
N LEU A 195 -1.02 -14.98 7.14
CA LEU A 195 0.37 -14.69 6.83
C LEU A 195 1.26 -15.21 7.97
N TRP A 196 2.15 -16.13 7.62
CA TRP A 196 3.05 -16.80 8.57
C TRP A 196 4.37 -16.04 8.65
N VAL A 197 4.70 -15.52 9.83
CA VAL A 197 5.99 -14.85 10.06
C VAL A 197 6.95 -15.82 10.74
N ALA A 198 7.92 -16.33 9.99
CA ALA A 198 8.96 -17.20 10.49
C ALA A 198 10.09 -16.36 11.11
N LEU A 199 10.43 -16.66 12.38
CA LEU A 199 11.55 -16.06 13.08
C LEU A 199 12.75 -17.02 13.03
N LEU A 200 13.73 -16.70 12.19
CA LEU A 200 14.88 -17.55 11.90
C LEU A 200 16.11 -17.09 12.69
N ALA A 201 16.81 -18.04 13.32
CA ALA A 201 18.13 -17.79 13.88
C ALA A 201 19.18 -17.72 12.75
N ARG A 202 20.28 -17.00 12.99
CA ARG A 202 21.37 -16.84 12.00
C ARG A 202 21.95 -18.17 11.53
N THR A 203 22.02 -19.16 12.42
CA THR A 203 22.47 -20.53 12.14
C THR A 203 21.70 -21.53 13.00
N PRO A 204 21.59 -22.81 12.57
CA PRO A 204 20.82 -23.83 13.29
C PRO A 204 21.33 -24.11 14.72
N ASP A 205 22.63 -24.00 14.95
CA ASP A 205 23.27 -24.21 16.26
C ASP A 205 22.93 -23.09 17.27
N LEU A 206 22.54 -21.91 16.79
CA LEU A 206 22.23 -20.76 17.63
C LEU A 206 20.74 -20.65 17.99
N VAL A 207 19.88 -21.56 17.53
CA VAL A 207 18.42 -21.49 17.72
C VAL A 207 18.05 -21.35 19.20
N GLU A 208 18.53 -22.25 20.07
CA GLU A 208 18.16 -22.22 21.49
C GLU A 208 18.73 -21.00 22.22
N THR A 209 19.96 -20.61 21.90
CA THR A 209 20.57 -19.40 22.48
C THR A 209 19.81 -18.14 22.05
N THR A 210 19.45 -18.06 20.77
CA THR A 210 18.70 -16.93 20.21
C THR A 210 17.28 -16.87 20.78
N ARG A 211 16.61 -18.03 20.93
CA ARG A 211 15.30 -18.17 21.57
C ARG A 211 15.30 -17.63 22.99
N ALA A 212 16.35 -17.94 23.77
CA ALA A 212 16.51 -17.41 25.12
C ALA A 212 16.74 -15.89 25.13
N LEU A 213 17.47 -15.35 24.15
CA LEU A 213 17.78 -13.92 24.06
C LEU A 213 16.58 -13.05 23.67
N ILE A 214 15.71 -13.53 22.79
CA ILE A 214 14.53 -12.78 22.32
C ILE A 214 13.30 -12.98 23.21
N ALA A 215 13.39 -13.82 24.24
CA ALA A 215 12.30 -14.03 25.19
C ALA A 215 11.88 -12.72 25.85
N HIS A 216 10.57 -12.46 25.90
CA HIS A 216 9.99 -11.21 26.45
C HIS A 216 10.44 -9.92 25.75
N SER A 217 11.09 -10.02 24.60
CA SER A 217 11.44 -8.85 23.79
C SER A 217 10.27 -8.40 22.91
N VAL A 218 10.34 -7.18 22.39
CA VAL A 218 9.33 -6.63 21.49
C VAL A 218 9.81 -6.77 20.05
N LEU A 219 9.00 -7.41 19.21
CA LEU A 219 9.18 -7.47 17.77
C LEU A 219 8.35 -6.36 17.12
N THR A 220 9.00 -5.42 16.44
CA THR A 220 8.32 -4.35 15.70
C THR A 220 8.12 -4.78 14.24
N LEU A 221 6.87 -4.81 13.77
CA LEU A 221 6.51 -5.10 12.39
C LEU A 221 6.00 -3.84 11.69
N GLY A 222 6.57 -3.51 10.53
CA GLY A 222 6.06 -2.47 9.65
C GLY A 222 5.03 -3.03 8.67
N ILE A 223 3.86 -2.41 8.61
CA ILE A 223 2.77 -2.82 7.72
C ILE A 223 2.46 -1.68 6.76
N VAL A 224 2.46 -1.98 5.47
CA VAL A 224 2.14 -1.03 4.40
C VAL A 224 0.87 -1.52 3.71
N PRO A 225 -0.29 -0.87 3.91
CA PRO A 225 -1.51 -1.28 3.24
C PRO A 225 -1.46 -0.93 1.75
N ALA A 226 -1.83 -1.89 0.91
CA ALA A 226 -2.01 -1.67 -0.52
C ALA A 226 -3.40 -1.04 -0.77
N LEU A 227 -3.45 0.29 -0.71
CA LEU A 227 -4.70 1.04 -0.83
C LEU A 227 -5.01 1.32 -2.31
N GLU A 228 -6.07 0.70 -2.84
CA GLU A 228 -6.58 1.09 -4.15
C GLU A 228 -7.45 2.35 -4.05
N ALA A 229 -7.17 3.36 -4.88
CA ALA A 229 -7.91 4.62 -4.89
C ALA A 229 -9.39 4.47 -5.29
N THR A 230 -9.73 3.40 -6.01
CA THR A 230 -11.09 3.01 -6.41
C THR A 230 -11.97 2.57 -5.25
N ALA A 231 -11.37 2.15 -4.13
CA ALA A 231 -12.09 1.67 -2.96
C ALA A 231 -12.48 2.79 -1.97
N ARG A 232 -11.98 4.01 -2.16
CA ARG A 232 -12.26 5.13 -1.24
C ARG A 232 -13.46 5.94 -1.68
N THR A 233 -14.61 5.71 -1.05
CA THR A 233 -15.79 6.58 -1.17
C THR A 233 -15.68 7.71 -0.15
N LEU A 234 -15.65 8.95 -0.63
CA LEU A 234 -15.75 10.14 0.22
C LEU A 234 -17.22 10.60 0.22
N PRO A 235 -18.02 10.28 1.24
CA PRO A 235 -19.35 10.84 1.35
C PRO A 235 -19.30 12.36 1.57
N PRO A 236 -20.20 13.15 0.96
CA PRO A 236 -20.25 14.58 1.20
C PRO A 236 -20.52 14.87 2.68
N GLY A 237 -19.55 15.52 3.35
CA GLY A 237 -19.65 15.90 4.76
C GLY A 237 -19.45 14.77 5.77
N GLY A 238 -19.06 13.56 5.35
CA GLY A 238 -18.83 12.44 6.27
C GLY A 238 -17.35 12.31 6.67
N ALA A 239 -17.13 11.98 7.94
CA ALA A 239 -15.92 11.27 8.34
C ALA A 239 -15.92 9.92 7.62
N THR A 240 -14.74 9.45 7.19
CA THR A 240 -14.57 8.06 6.73
C THR A 240 -15.11 7.14 7.81
N ASP A 241 -16.08 6.30 7.46
CA ASP A 241 -16.49 5.18 8.32
C ASP A 241 -15.25 4.29 8.47
N ALA A 242 -14.52 4.47 9.57
CA ALA A 242 -13.43 3.59 10.01
C ALA A 242 -14.01 2.26 10.53
N GLY A 243 -15.03 1.75 9.83
CA GLY A 243 -15.89 0.68 10.25
C GLY A 243 -15.74 -0.52 9.34
N LEU A 244 -15.21 -1.59 9.93
CA LEU A 244 -15.35 -3.00 9.51
C LEU A 244 -14.27 -3.58 8.58
N THR A 245 -13.01 -3.14 8.66
CA THR A 245 -11.93 -4.11 8.42
C THR A 245 -11.63 -4.80 9.75
N PRO A 246 -11.79 -6.13 9.87
CA PRO A 246 -11.45 -6.82 11.12
C PRO A 246 -9.99 -6.50 11.47
N PRO A 247 -9.69 -6.22 12.75
CA PRO A 247 -8.30 -5.98 13.16
C PRO A 247 -7.49 -7.23 12.82
N LEU A 248 -6.25 -7.03 12.33
CA LEU A 248 -5.31 -8.13 12.18
C LEU A 248 -5.16 -8.83 13.54
N ILE A 249 -5.33 -10.13 13.54
CA ILE A 249 -5.15 -10.97 14.72
C ILE A 249 -3.73 -11.50 14.66
N TYR A 250 -2.98 -11.29 15.74
CA TYR A 250 -1.61 -11.77 15.87
C TYR A 250 -1.63 -12.96 16.80
N GLU A 251 -1.15 -14.10 16.33
CA GLU A 251 -1.16 -15.33 17.10
C GLU A 251 0.21 -16.02 17.03
N ARG A 252 0.46 -16.88 18.01
CA ARG A 252 1.63 -17.74 18.08
C ARG A 252 1.21 -19.20 18.19
N PRO A 253 2.04 -20.14 17.70
CA PRO A 253 1.80 -21.55 17.91
C PRO A 253 1.91 -21.95 19.39
N VAL A 254 1.04 -22.87 19.83
CA VAL A 254 1.10 -23.52 21.14
C VAL A 254 1.62 -24.95 20.93
N ALA A 255 2.94 -25.09 20.86
CA ALA A 255 3.64 -26.32 20.50
C ALA A 255 3.69 -27.39 21.63
N THR A 256 2.64 -27.51 22.43
CA THR A 256 2.48 -28.55 23.46
C THR A 256 1.51 -29.65 23.03
N ASP A 257 0.62 -29.35 22.08
CA ASP A 257 -0.47 -30.22 21.68
C ASP A 257 -0.16 -30.88 20.33
N ALA A 258 -0.63 -32.12 20.14
CA ALA A 258 -0.58 -32.81 18.84
C ALA A 258 -1.51 -32.17 17.78
N THR A 259 -2.33 -31.20 18.18
CA THR A 259 -3.21 -30.43 17.30
C THR A 259 -2.72 -29.00 17.14
N ALA A 260 -2.80 -28.45 15.94
CA ALA A 260 -2.48 -27.05 15.66
C ALA A 260 -3.40 -26.10 16.44
N ARG A 261 -2.87 -25.51 17.52
CA ARG A 261 -3.54 -24.50 18.34
C ARG A 261 -2.69 -23.24 18.42
N TYR A 262 -3.39 -22.12 18.50
CA TYR A 262 -2.80 -20.79 18.48
C TYR A 262 -3.26 -20.00 19.71
N ALA A 263 -2.35 -19.18 20.23
CA ALA A 263 -2.63 -18.25 21.31
C ALA A 263 -2.39 -16.83 20.81
N ALA A 264 -3.29 -15.91 21.16
CA ALA A 264 -3.13 -14.51 20.82
C ALA A 264 -1.82 -13.94 21.39
N LEU A 265 -1.13 -13.14 20.59
CA LEU A 265 0.00 -12.32 21.00
C LEU A 265 -0.50 -10.94 21.43
N GLU A 266 0.16 -10.37 22.43
CA GLU A 266 -0.08 -8.98 22.80
C GLU A 266 0.49 -8.07 21.71
N ALA A 267 -0.42 -7.38 21.02
CA ALA A 267 -0.10 -6.48 19.92
C ALA A 267 -0.46 -5.03 20.28
N ARG A 268 0.45 -4.11 20.03
CA ARG A 268 0.27 -2.67 20.24
C ARG A 268 0.48 -1.94 18.91
N PRO A 269 -0.59 -1.58 18.19
CA PRO A 269 -0.50 -0.80 16.96
C PRO A 269 -0.31 0.70 17.25
N PHE A 270 0.47 1.40 16.41
CA PHE A 270 0.71 2.85 16.49
C PHE A 270 -0.21 3.69 15.59
N GLY A 271 -1.41 3.16 15.30
CA GLY A 271 -2.43 3.74 14.44
C GLY A 271 -3.23 2.65 13.72
N ASN A 272 -4.01 3.01 12.70
CA ASN A 272 -4.69 2.02 11.86
C ASN A 272 -3.75 1.56 10.73
N VAL A 273 -3.09 0.43 10.94
CA VAL A 273 -2.12 -0.19 10.01
C VAL A 273 -2.73 -0.65 8.68
N LEU A 274 -4.07 -0.69 8.58
CA LEU A 274 -4.80 -1.02 7.37
C LEU A 274 -5.19 0.22 6.54
N GLU A 275 -5.10 1.41 7.12
CA GLU A 275 -5.47 2.67 6.44
C GLU A 275 -4.25 3.50 6.00
N GLU A 276 -3.15 3.39 6.73
CA GLU A 276 -1.89 4.08 6.45
C GLU A 276 -0.68 3.22 6.85
N PRO A 277 0.48 3.42 6.20
CA PRO A 277 1.71 2.73 6.60
C PRO A 277 2.05 3.03 8.06
N ASN A 278 2.14 1.98 8.88
CA ASN A 278 2.34 2.12 10.32
C ASN A 278 3.00 0.87 10.91
N ILE A 279 3.37 0.92 12.19
CA ILE A 279 4.02 -0.18 12.91
C ILE A 279 3.09 -0.84 13.91
N VAL A 280 3.38 -2.10 14.21
CA VAL A 280 2.80 -2.88 15.30
C VAL A 280 3.92 -3.47 16.13
N GLU A 281 3.86 -3.25 17.44
CA GLU A 281 4.74 -3.90 18.39
C GLU A 281 4.09 -5.19 18.89
N LEU A 282 4.80 -6.31 18.76
CA LEU A 282 4.38 -7.62 19.25
C LEU A 282 5.28 -8.02 20.42
N THR A 283 4.69 -8.24 21.59
CA THR A 283 5.43 -8.75 22.76
C THR A 283 5.65 -10.24 22.59
N LEU A 284 6.91 -10.67 22.41
CA LEU A 284 7.24 -12.08 22.32
C LEU A 284 7.09 -12.75 23.70
N PRO A 285 6.59 -13.99 23.77
CA PRO A 285 6.45 -14.71 25.03
C PRO A 285 7.83 -15.16 25.57
N GLY A 286 7.82 -15.91 26.67
CA GLY A 286 9.05 -16.48 27.23
C GLY A 286 9.67 -17.54 26.31
N ALA A 287 10.94 -17.86 26.55
CA ALA A 287 11.69 -18.84 25.74
C ALA A 287 11.01 -20.22 25.67
N ALA A 288 10.31 -20.61 26.75
CA ALA A 288 9.58 -21.88 26.79
C ALA A 288 8.36 -21.94 25.84
N ASP A 289 7.80 -20.77 25.51
CA ASP A 289 6.61 -20.60 24.69
C ASP A 289 6.93 -20.31 23.22
N LEU A 290 8.13 -19.82 22.93
CA LEU A 290 8.66 -19.69 21.58
C LEU A 290 9.14 -21.07 21.11
N ARG A 291 8.24 -21.99 20.76
CA ARG A 291 8.61 -23.33 20.27
C ARG A 291 7.97 -23.62 18.93
N THR A 292 8.62 -24.48 18.16
CA THR A 292 8.06 -25.11 16.96
C THR A 292 7.51 -26.48 17.33
N TRP A 293 6.50 -26.97 16.63
CA TRP A 293 6.14 -28.38 16.71
C TRP A 293 7.34 -29.21 16.23
N SER A 294 7.72 -30.23 16.99
CA SER A 294 8.85 -31.10 16.68
C SER A 294 8.42 -32.55 16.85
N GLY A 295 8.70 -33.40 15.85
CA GLY A 295 8.35 -34.82 15.89
C GLY A 295 6.99 -35.17 15.29
N GLN A 296 6.45 -34.32 14.40
CA GLN A 296 5.39 -34.71 13.48
C GLN A 296 5.94 -35.74 12.48
N ASP A 297 5.06 -36.60 11.96
CA ASP A 297 5.41 -37.41 10.80
C ASP A 297 5.76 -36.42 9.66
N PRO A 298 6.88 -36.59 8.93
CA PRO A 298 7.23 -35.72 7.80
C PRO A 298 6.09 -35.48 6.79
N LEU A 299 5.11 -36.39 6.75
CA LEU A 299 3.92 -36.29 5.90
C LEU A 299 2.81 -35.38 6.47
N GLU A 300 2.89 -34.98 7.75
CA GLU A 300 1.93 -34.10 8.44
C GLU A 300 2.39 -32.64 8.52
N ASP A 301 3.65 -32.34 8.16
CA ASP A 301 4.21 -31.00 8.21
C ASP A 301 3.42 -30.02 7.32
N GLY A 302 2.89 -28.96 7.94
CA GLY A 302 2.10 -27.93 7.28
C GLY A 302 0.72 -28.35 6.79
N VAL A 303 0.25 -29.55 7.14
CA VAL A 303 -1.10 -30.02 6.83
C VAL A 303 -2.14 -29.25 7.67
N GLY A 304 -3.27 -28.90 7.05
CA GLY A 304 -4.37 -28.21 7.73
C GLY A 304 -3.93 -26.88 8.36
N ASN A 305 -4.12 -26.75 9.67
CA ASN A 305 -3.82 -25.53 10.42
C ASN A 305 -2.36 -25.45 10.91
N PHE A 306 -1.49 -26.40 10.60
CA PHE A 306 -0.07 -26.30 10.94
C PHE A 306 0.64 -25.24 10.07
N PRO A 307 1.72 -24.62 10.57
CA PRO A 307 2.48 -23.64 9.79
C PRO A 307 3.03 -24.27 8.50
N PRO A 308 3.16 -23.50 7.41
CA PRO A 308 3.69 -24.02 6.15
C PRO A 308 5.11 -24.58 6.34
N SER A 309 5.40 -25.70 5.68
CA SER A 309 6.75 -26.28 5.70
C SER A 309 7.73 -25.37 4.95
N LEU A 310 8.90 -25.18 5.55
CA LEU A 310 10.02 -24.37 5.05
C LEU A 310 11.17 -25.32 4.66
N GLU A 311 10.97 -26.13 3.62
CA GLU A 311 12.04 -26.96 3.03
C GLU A 311 13.02 -26.14 2.19
#